data_AF-A0A2T2UI07-F1
#
_entry.id   AF-A0A2T2UI07-F1
#
_cell.length_a   1.000
_cell.length_b   1.000
_cell.length_c   1.000
_cell.angle_alpha   90.00
_cell.angle_beta   90.00
_cell.angle_gamma   90.00
#
_symmetry.space_group_name_H-M   'P 1'
#
loop_
_entity.id
_entity.type
_entity.pdbx_description
1 polymer ?
#
loop_
_entity_poly.entity_id
_entity_poly.type
_entity_poly.pdbx_seq_one_letter_code
_entity_poly.pdbx_strand_id
1 'polypeptide(L)'
;MPFRPGRHGFRFANRFDAPLGLAPALRAAGLPATWGLCGGMVQAARAAFERSEALPQHGETPPAPGAPLYRRLLRRQVASLGPPPLFPEVWRFARWTRRPDADLARRTRPERERAQRRLDEGRLVPLGLIYTRRLRRLWENHQVLAYAAAGEALRIYDPNEPGRDDVTLAHAPGDDGPVFEKCRAGRPVRPVRGFFVMRDA
;
A
#
# COMPACT_ATOMS: atom_id res chain seq x y z
N MET A 1 -0.86 10.80 -20.40
CA MET A 1 -2.18 10.67 -19.74
C MET A 1 -1.96 10.53 -18.24
N PRO A 2 -2.81 11.09 -17.35
CA PRO A 2 -2.65 10.92 -15.91
C PRO A 2 -3.04 9.50 -15.45
N PHE A 3 -2.40 9.02 -14.40
CA PHE A 3 -2.79 7.76 -13.75
C PHE A 3 -4.19 7.88 -13.16
N ARG A 4 -4.97 6.80 -13.26
CA ARG A 4 -6.33 6.67 -12.72
C ARG A 4 -6.53 5.24 -12.20
N PRO A 5 -6.78 5.03 -10.90
CA PRO A 5 -7.02 3.70 -10.32
C PRO A 5 -8.01 2.83 -11.10
N GLY A 6 -9.15 3.39 -11.55
CA GLY A 6 -10.21 2.67 -12.25
C GLY A 6 -9.83 2.13 -13.62
N ARG A 7 -8.76 2.68 -14.23
CA ARG A 7 -8.25 2.26 -15.54
C ARG A 7 -6.90 1.56 -15.46
N HIS A 8 -6.05 1.96 -14.53
CA HIS A 8 -4.64 1.56 -14.47
C HIS A 8 -4.31 0.73 -13.22
N GLY A 9 -5.28 0.52 -12.33
CA GLY A 9 -5.19 -0.39 -11.18
C GLY A 9 -5.83 -1.75 -11.48
N PHE A 10 -5.64 -2.70 -10.56
CA PHE A 10 -6.35 -3.98 -10.64
C PHE A 10 -7.84 -3.81 -10.29
N ARG A 11 -8.68 -4.65 -10.89
CA ARG A 11 -10.14 -4.68 -10.67
C ARG A 11 -10.57 -5.60 -9.52
N PHE A 12 -9.63 -6.34 -8.94
CA PHE A 12 -9.87 -7.22 -7.80
C PHE A 12 -9.22 -6.66 -6.54
N ALA A 13 -9.83 -6.95 -5.39
CA ALA A 13 -9.32 -6.51 -4.11
C ALA A 13 -8.07 -7.30 -3.68
N ASN A 14 -7.20 -6.66 -2.92
CA ASN A 14 -6.00 -7.25 -2.34
C ASN A 14 -6.33 -8.25 -1.21
N ARG A 15 -6.86 -9.41 -1.60
CA ARG A 15 -7.20 -10.51 -0.72
C ARG A 15 -6.91 -11.83 -1.42
N PHE A 16 -5.80 -12.44 -1.06
CA PHE A 16 -5.35 -13.68 -1.70
C PHE A 16 -5.44 -14.84 -0.73
N ASP A 17 -5.70 -16.02 -1.26
CA ASP A 17 -5.53 -17.26 -0.52
C ASP A 17 -4.04 -17.53 -0.30
N ALA A 18 -3.71 -18.18 0.82
CA ALA A 18 -2.37 -18.66 1.06
C ALA A 18 -1.90 -19.62 -0.06
N PRO A 19 -0.59 -19.69 -0.35
CA PRO A 19 -0.06 -20.72 -1.23
C PRO A 19 -0.55 -22.11 -0.81
N LEU A 20 -0.97 -22.91 -1.79
CA LEU A 20 -1.36 -24.32 -1.58
C LEU A 20 -0.27 -25.04 -0.76
N GLY A 21 -0.68 -25.71 0.32
CA GLY A 21 0.20 -26.46 1.24
C GLY A 21 0.69 -25.69 2.48
N LEU A 22 0.70 -24.36 2.48
CA LEU A 22 1.13 -23.57 3.65
C LEU A 22 -0.01 -23.16 4.58
N ALA A 23 -1.26 -23.20 4.12
CA ALA A 23 -2.42 -22.80 4.91
C ALA A 23 -2.55 -23.53 6.27
N PRO A 24 -2.30 -24.85 6.38
CA PRO A 24 -2.36 -25.55 7.67
C PRO A 24 -1.28 -25.06 8.66
N ALA A 25 -0.03 -24.91 8.19
CA ALA A 25 1.07 -24.43 9.01
C ALA A 25 0.87 -22.97 9.47
N LEU A 26 0.36 -22.12 8.57
CA LEU A 26 0.04 -20.73 8.92
C LEU A 26 -1.07 -20.66 9.98
N ARG A 27 -2.14 -21.46 9.84
CA ARG A 27 -3.20 -21.56 10.85
C ARG A 27 -2.67 -22.03 12.20
N ALA A 28 -1.81 -23.05 12.21
CA ALA A 28 -1.18 -23.56 13.43
C ALA A 28 -0.31 -22.50 14.12
N ALA A 29 0.32 -21.61 13.35
CA ALA A 29 1.10 -20.48 13.85
C ALA A 29 0.25 -19.23 14.21
N GLY A 30 -1.09 -19.32 14.13
CA GLY A 30 -1.99 -18.18 14.39
C GLY A 30 -1.92 -17.07 13.32
N LEU A 31 -1.39 -17.37 12.13
CA LEU A 31 -1.30 -16.45 11.00
C LEU A 31 -2.57 -16.54 10.14
N PRO A 32 -3.01 -15.43 9.52
CA PRO A 32 -4.24 -15.42 8.75
C PRO A 32 -4.14 -16.31 7.50
N ALA A 33 -5.22 -17.03 7.20
CA ALA A 33 -5.32 -17.91 6.02
C ALA A 33 -5.45 -17.14 4.69
N THR A 34 -5.74 -15.83 4.78
CA THR A 34 -5.73 -14.91 3.65
C THR A 34 -4.73 -13.80 3.92
N TRP A 35 -4.07 -13.31 2.87
CA TRP A 35 -2.99 -12.34 2.97
C TRP A 35 -3.03 -11.34 1.81
N GLY A 36 -2.38 -10.20 2.01
CA GLY A 36 -2.29 -9.14 1.01
C GLY A 36 -0.96 -9.18 0.25
N LEU A 37 -1.03 -8.94 -1.05
CA LEU A 37 0.08 -8.66 -1.96
C LEU A 37 0.09 -7.18 -2.40
N CYS A 38 -0.27 -6.27 -1.49
CA CYS A 38 -0.48 -4.85 -1.78
C CYS A 38 0.74 -4.15 -2.40
N GLY A 39 1.94 -4.42 -1.90
CA GLY A 39 3.19 -3.91 -2.46
C GLY A 39 3.46 -4.46 -3.87
N GLY A 40 3.15 -5.75 -4.08
CA GLY A 40 3.23 -6.36 -5.40
C GLY A 40 2.27 -5.74 -6.41
N MET A 41 1.03 -5.46 -5.99
CA MET A 41 0.01 -4.81 -6.80
C MET A 41 0.35 -3.35 -7.12
N VAL A 42 0.85 -2.60 -6.13
CA VAL A 42 1.32 -1.22 -6.29
C VAL A 42 2.47 -1.14 -7.29
N GLN A 43 3.48 -2.00 -7.15
CA GLN A 43 4.60 -2.04 -8.10
C GLN A 43 4.15 -2.44 -9.51
N ALA A 44 3.25 -3.41 -9.63
CA ALA A 44 2.74 -3.83 -10.94
C ALA A 44 1.97 -2.71 -11.65
N ALA A 45 1.06 -2.02 -10.93
CA ALA A 45 0.29 -0.91 -11.48
C ALA A 45 1.17 0.26 -11.90
N ARG A 46 2.11 0.67 -11.04
CA ARG A 46 3.11 1.70 -11.36
C ARG A 46 3.91 1.33 -12.60
N ALA A 47 4.49 0.13 -12.62
CA ALA A 47 5.39 -0.30 -13.67
C ALA A 47 4.68 -0.46 -15.03
N ALA A 48 3.42 -0.91 -15.04
CA ALA A 48 2.62 -0.97 -16.26
C ALA A 48 2.32 0.44 -16.80
N PHE A 49 1.90 1.36 -15.92
CA PHE A 49 1.62 2.74 -16.31
C PHE A 49 2.87 3.46 -16.85
N GLU A 50 4.01 3.35 -16.17
CA GLU A 50 5.27 3.97 -16.59
C GLU A 50 5.76 3.44 -17.96
N ARG A 51 5.46 2.18 -18.28
CA ARG A 51 5.76 1.57 -19.59
C ARG A 51 4.66 1.76 -20.65
N SER A 52 3.58 2.49 -20.32
CA SER A 52 2.40 2.59 -21.18
C SER A 52 1.79 1.23 -21.57
N GLU A 53 1.91 0.24 -20.69
CA GLU A 53 1.35 -1.10 -20.84
C GLU A 53 0.00 -1.22 -20.14
N ALA A 54 -0.87 -2.08 -20.64
CA ALA A 54 -2.05 -2.50 -19.90
C ALA A 54 -1.65 -3.44 -18.75
N LEU A 55 -2.29 -3.28 -17.59
CA LEU A 55 -2.22 -4.32 -16.56
C LEU A 55 -2.82 -5.63 -17.12
N PRO A 56 -2.29 -6.80 -16.72
CA PRO A 56 -2.90 -8.07 -17.07
C PRO A 56 -4.37 -8.06 -16.64
N GLN A 57 -5.26 -8.17 -17.62
CA GLN A 57 -6.69 -8.25 -17.33
C GLN A 57 -6.94 -9.54 -16.55
N HIS A 58 -7.48 -9.35 -15.36
CA HIS A 58 -8.03 -10.39 -14.53
C HIS A 58 -9.35 -9.83 -14.04
N GLY A 59 -10.35 -10.69 -13.90
CA GLY A 59 -11.68 -10.27 -13.45
C GLY A 59 -11.66 -9.66 -12.05
N GLU A 60 -12.81 -9.60 -11.42
CA GLU A 60 -12.96 -8.98 -10.09
C GLU A 60 -12.49 -9.91 -8.96
N THR A 61 -12.22 -11.17 -9.28
CA THR A 61 -11.65 -12.17 -8.38
C THR A 61 -10.12 -12.16 -8.45
N PRO A 62 -9.39 -12.19 -7.32
CA PRO A 62 -7.94 -12.31 -7.31
C PRO A 62 -7.45 -13.64 -7.90
N PRO A 63 -6.26 -13.69 -8.52
CA PRO A 63 -5.73 -14.91 -9.11
C PRO A 63 -5.48 -15.97 -8.05
N ALA A 64 -5.88 -17.20 -8.35
CA ALA A 64 -5.67 -18.36 -7.48
C ALA A 64 -4.17 -18.58 -7.20
N PRO A 65 -3.83 -19.17 -6.03
CA PRO A 65 -2.46 -19.53 -5.71
C PRO A 65 -1.79 -20.35 -6.82
N GLY A 66 -0.59 -19.93 -7.22
CA GLY A 66 0.18 -20.62 -8.27
C GLY A 66 -0.13 -20.18 -9.70
N ALA A 67 -1.19 -19.40 -9.95
CA ALA A 67 -1.42 -18.78 -11.25
C ALA A 67 -0.26 -17.83 -11.66
N PRO A 68 0.00 -17.61 -12.95
CA PRO A 68 1.11 -16.75 -13.40
C PRO A 68 1.07 -15.33 -12.82
N LEU A 69 -0.11 -14.70 -12.79
CA LEU A 69 -0.29 -13.37 -12.19
C LEU A 69 -0.04 -13.37 -10.69
N TYR A 70 -0.54 -14.39 -9.96
CA TYR A 70 -0.28 -14.56 -8.53
C TYR A 70 1.23 -14.62 -8.24
N ARG A 71 1.96 -15.49 -8.96
CA ARG A 71 3.42 -15.64 -8.77
C ARG A 71 4.16 -14.33 -9.08
N ARG A 72 3.74 -13.60 -10.10
CA ARG A 72 4.33 -12.30 -10.46
C ARG A 72 4.08 -11.24 -9.38
N LEU A 73 2.85 -11.16 -8.85
CA LEU A 73 2.52 -10.25 -7.75
C LEU A 73 3.28 -10.61 -6.47
N LEU A 74 3.41 -11.90 -6.16
CA LEU A 74 4.21 -12.36 -5.02
C LEU A 74 5.68 -11.96 -5.16
N ARG A 75 6.30 -12.16 -6.33
CA ARG A 75 7.70 -11.73 -6.56
C ARG A 75 7.87 -10.22 -6.36
N ARG A 76 6.94 -9.42 -6.89
CA ARG A 76 6.94 -7.95 -6.68
C ARG A 76 6.65 -7.56 -5.23
N GLN A 77 5.82 -8.32 -4.52
CA GLN A 77 5.57 -8.13 -3.10
C GLN A 77 6.86 -8.29 -2.31
N VAL A 78 7.62 -9.37 -2.54
CA VAL A 78 8.91 -9.59 -1.90
C VAL A 78 9.89 -8.47 -2.28
N ALA A 79 9.97 -8.09 -3.56
CA ALA A 79 10.83 -6.98 -4.01
C ALA A 79 10.48 -5.65 -3.32
N SER A 80 9.19 -5.38 -3.07
CA SER A 80 8.74 -4.16 -2.36
C SER A 80 9.21 -4.07 -0.91
N LEU A 81 9.66 -5.20 -0.33
CA LEU A 81 10.21 -5.25 1.01
C LEU A 81 11.72 -4.92 1.05
N GLY A 82 12.33 -4.70 -0.12
CA GLY A 82 13.74 -4.44 -0.31
C GLY A 82 14.57 -5.73 -0.53
N PRO A 83 15.89 -5.59 -0.75
CA PRO A 83 16.73 -6.71 -1.13
C PRO A 83 16.86 -7.75 0.01
N PRO A 84 16.84 -9.05 -0.33
CA PRO A 84 17.19 -10.10 0.61
C PRO A 84 18.69 -10.03 0.99
N PRO A 85 19.10 -10.61 2.13
CA PRO A 85 18.26 -11.27 3.13
C PRO A 85 17.63 -10.30 4.15
N LEU A 86 17.99 -9.01 4.11
CA LEU A 86 17.71 -8.08 5.20
C LEU A 86 16.32 -7.43 5.15
N PHE A 87 15.66 -7.40 3.99
CA PHE A 87 14.32 -6.82 3.80
C PHE A 87 14.12 -5.50 4.55
N PRO A 88 14.89 -4.45 4.23
CA PRO A 88 14.96 -3.21 5.02
C PRO A 88 13.62 -2.51 5.22
N GLU A 89 12.65 -2.66 4.31
CA GLU A 89 11.33 -2.06 4.47
C GLU A 89 10.51 -2.77 5.55
N VAL A 90 10.69 -4.08 5.78
CA VAL A 90 10.09 -4.79 6.91
C VAL A 90 10.55 -4.16 8.23
N TRP A 91 11.86 -3.89 8.36
CA TRP A 91 12.42 -3.21 9.52
C TRP A 91 11.92 -1.77 9.65
N ARG A 92 11.75 -1.06 8.53
CA ARG A 92 11.17 0.29 8.53
C ARG A 92 9.73 0.25 9.04
N PHE A 93 8.88 -0.61 8.50
CA PHE A 93 7.51 -0.81 8.99
C PHE A 93 7.50 -1.17 10.48
N ALA A 94 8.36 -2.08 10.93
CA ALA A 94 8.44 -2.48 12.34
C ALA A 94 8.84 -1.30 13.25
N ARG A 95 9.86 -0.54 12.83
CA ARG A 95 10.33 0.65 13.55
C ARG A 95 9.25 1.71 13.63
N TRP A 96 8.55 1.99 12.53
CA TRP A 96 7.45 2.95 12.47
C TRP A 96 6.26 2.51 13.31
N THR A 97 5.89 1.23 13.25
CA THR A 97 4.77 0.63 14.02
C THR A 97 4.94 0.85 15.53
N ARG A 98 6.15 0.71 16.06
CA ARG A 98 6.44 0.87 17.50
C ARG A 98 6.46 2.33 17.98
N ARG A 99 6.48 3.32 17.08
CA ARG A 99 6.64 4.73 17.46
C ARG A 99 5.34 5.30 18.04
N PRO A 100 5.39 6.26 18.97
CA PRO A 100 4.21 7.05 19.36
C PRO A 100 3.64 7.86 18.18
N ASP A 101 2.33 8.16 18.20
CA ASP A 101 1.65 8.86 17.11
C ASP A 101 2.23 10.27 16.88
N ALA A 102 2.55 11.00 17.94
CA ALA A 102 3.21 12.31 17.82
C ALA A 102 4.57 12.24 17.11
N ASP A 103 5.33 11.14 17.27
CA ASP A 103 6.59 10.95 16.54
C ASP A 103 6.35 10.55 15.08
N LEU A 104 5.33 9.73 14.83
CA LEU A 104 4.89 9.42 13.47
C LEU A 104 4.41 10.68 12.73
N ALA A 105 3.70 11.58 13.40
CA ALA A 105 3.29 12.87 12.87
C ALA A 105 4.48 13.67 12.35
N ARG A 106 5.47 13.88 13.21
CA ARG A 106 6.70 14.62 12.87
C ARG A 106 7.46 13.96 11.72
N ARG A 107 7.53 12.64 11.70
CA ARG A 107 8.24 11.88 10.64
C ARG A 107 7.49 11.83 9.33
N THR A 108 6.16 11.89 9.35
CA THR A 108 5.35 11.85 8.15
C THR A 108 5.40 13.18 7.39
N ARG A 109 5.57 14.32 8.07
CA ARG A 109 5.68 15.65 7.42
C ARG A 109 6.73 15.71 6.29
N PRO A 110 8.01 15.38 6.51
CA PRO A 110 9.00 15.39 5.43
C PRO A 110 8.73 14.32 4.36
N GLU A 111 8.06 13.21 4.70
CA GLU A 111 7.66 12.18 3.73
C GLU A 111 6.51 12.67 2.83
N ARG A 112 5.56 13.46 3.37
CA ARG A 112 4.49 14.13 2.61
C ARG A 112 5.07 15.14 1.64
N GLU A 113 6.02 15.96 2.07
CA GLU A 113 6.72 16.90 1.20
C GLU A 113 7.53 16.17 0.12
N ARG A 114 8.19 15.07 0.47
CA ARG A 114 8.89 14.23 -0.52
C ARG A 114 7.94 13.62 -1.53
N ALA A 115 6.77 13.14 -1.10
CA ALA A 115 5.75 12.62 -1.99
C ALA A 115 5.22 13.73 -2.92
N GLN A 116 4.94 14.92 -2.38
CA GLN A 116 4.51 16.09 -3.14
C GLN A 116 5.49 16.42 -4.26
N ARG A 117 6.77 16.62 -3.94
CA ARG A 117 7.80 16.96 -4.94
C ARG A 117 7.87 15.93 -6.07
N ARG A 118 7.83 14.63 -5.74
CA ARG A 118 7.83 13.56 -6.74
C ARG A 118 6.56 13.57 -7.61
N LEU A 119 5.40 13.87 -7.02
CA LEU A 119 4.14 13.98 -7.77
C LEU A 119 4.14 15.19 -8.69
N ASP A 120 4.71 16.32 -8.25
CA ASP A 120 4.88 17.52 -9.07
C ASP A 120 5.82 17.26 -10.27
N GLU A 121 6.81 16.39 -10.10
CA GLU A 121 7.67 15.85 -11.18
C GLU A 121 6.95 14.81 -12.08
N GLY A 122 5.65 14.55 -11.85
CA GLY A 122 4.88 13.56 -12.60
C GLY A 122 5.19 12.10 -12.25
N ARG A 123 5.86 11.84 -11.12
CA ARG A 123 6.25 10.49 -10.69
C ARG A 123 5.25 9.90 -9.72
N LEU A 124 4.80 8.66 -9.98
CA LEU A 124 3.96 7.92 -9.04
C LEU A 124 4.78 7.49 -7.80
N VAL A 125 4.20 7.58 -6.61
CA VAL A 125 4.92 7.42 -5.35
C VAL A 125 4.34 6.28 -4.52
N PRO A 126 5.01 5.13 -4.42
CA PRO A 126 4.60 4.09 -3.49
C PRO A 126 4.77 4.57 -2.04
N LEU A 127 3.74 4.38 -1.22
CA LEU A 127 3.71 4.77 0.19
C LEU A 127 3.50 3.55 1.09
N GLY A 128 4.18 3.52 2.23
CA GLY A 128 3.91 2.60 3.33
C GLY A 128 3.05 3.27 4.39
N LEU A 129 1.86 2.74 4.64
CA LEU A 129 0.88 3.25 5.60
C LEU A 129 0.96 2.48 6.92
N ILE A 130 0.97 3.21 8.04
CA ILE A 130 0.99 2.65 9.39
C ILE A 130 -0.41 2.68 9.99
N TYR A 131 -0.98 1.50 10.22
CA TYR A 131 -2.31 1.36 10.80
C TYR A 131 -2.28 0.83 12.23
N THR A 132 -1.32 -0.05 12.56
CA THR A 132 -1.28 -0.73 13.86
C THR A 132 -0.16 -0.20 14.75
N ARG A 133 -0.30 -0.42 16.05
CA ARG A 133 0.76 -0.29 17.08
C ARG A 133 1.44 -1.61 17.40
N ARG A 134 0.86 -2.73 16.96
CA ARG A 134 1.24 -4.08 17.39
C ARG A 134 2.15 -4.70 16.34
N LEU A 135 3.39 -5.01 16.70
CA LEU A 135 4.31 -5.70 15.80
C LEU A 135 3.82 -7.08 15.36
N ARG A 136 3.15 -7.81 16.25
CA ARG A 136 2.47 -9.07 15.92
C ARG A 136 1.29 -8.90 14.96
N ARG A 137 1.07 -7.71 14.41
CA ARG A 137 0.07 -7.38 13.39
C ARG A 137 0.72 -6.55 12.28
N LEU A 138 2.04 -6.68 12.07
CA LEU A 138 2.79 -5.87 11.10
C LEU A 138 2.19 -5.94 9.69
N TRP A 139 1.66 -7.11 9.33
CA TRP A 139 0.96 -7.39 8.07
C TRP A 139 -0.32 -6.56 7.88
N GLU A 140 -0.81 -5.89 8.91
CA GLU A 140 -1.95 -4.97 8.79
C GLU A 140 -1.55 -3.62 8.26
N ASN A 141 -0.27 -3.24 8.38
CA ASN A 141 0.25 -2.09 7.65
C ASN A 141 0.19 -2.37 6.15
N HIS A 142 0.15 -1.31 5.36
CA HIS A 142 -0.31 -1.42 3.98
C HIS A 142 0.54 -0.61 3.04
N GLN A 143 0.57 -1.02 1.77
CA GLN A 143 1.22 -0.25 0.70
C GLN A 143 0.17 0.26 -0.27
N VAL A 144 0.28 1.53 -0.65
CA VAL A 144 -0.58 2.21 -1.63
C VAL A 144 0.27 2.98 -2.63
N LEU A 145 -0.33 3.46 -3.72
CA LEU A 145 0.36 4.28 -4.72
C LEU A 145 -0.25 5.67 -4.76
N ALA A 146 0.47 6.69 -4.29
CA ALA A 146 0.05 8.07 -4.51
C ALA A 146 0.28 8.46 -5.98
N TYR A 147 -0.72 9.11 -6.57
CA TYR A 147 -0.73 9.44 -8.00
C TYR A 147 -1.05 10.90 -8.30
N ALA A 148 -1.55 11.66 -7.32
CA ALA A 148 -1.72 13.10 -7.42
C ALA A 148 -1.79 13.73 -6.04
N ALA A 149 -1.44 15.02 -5.94
CA ALA A 149 -1.75 15.84 -4.79
C ALA A 149 -3.05 16.62 -5.01
N ALA A 150 -3.78 16.89 -3.93
CA ALA A 150 -5.00 17.69 -3.91
C ALA A 150 -4.98 18.57 -2.65
N GLY A 151 -4.31 19.72 -2.75
CA GLY A 151 -4.00 20.56 -1.58
C GLY A 151 -3.13 19.80 -0.57
N GLU A 152 -3.63 19.65 0.65
CA GLU A 152 -2.99 18.88 1.72
C GLU A 152 -3.23 17.37 1.65
N ALA A 153 -4.12 16.90 0.77
CA ALA A 153 -4.41 15.49 0.60
C ALA A 153 -3.61 14.86 -0.55
N LEU A 154 -3.37 13.56 -0.47
CA LEU A 154 -2.84 12.76 -1.57
C LEU A 154 -3.94 11.87 -2.14
N ARG A 155 -4.11 11.86 -3.46
CA ARG A 155 -4.94 10.84 -4.13
C ARG A 155 -4.14 9.56 -4.27
N ILE A 156 -4.76 8.44 -3.90
CA ILE A 156 -4.09 7.14 -3.83
C ILE A 156 -4.84 6.06 -4.59
N TYR A 157 -4.09 5.16 -5.23
CA TYR A 157 -4.56 3.83 -5.57
C TYR A 157 -4.32 2.92 -4.36
N ASP A 158 -5.42 2.45 -3.76
CA ASP A 158 -5.41 1.46 -2.69
C ASP A 158 -5.83 0.10 -3.29
N PRO A 159 -4.95 -0.92 -3.29
CA PRO A 159 -5.30 -2.28 -3.74
C PRO A 159 -6.49 -2.92 -3.02
N ASN A 160 -6.90 -2.42 -1.85
CA ASN A 160 -8.11 -2.89 -1.14
C ASN A 160 -9.40 -2.18 -1.63
N GLU A 161 -9.30 -1.15 -2.47
CA GLU A 161 -10.42 -0.36 -3.01
C GLU A 161 -10.36 -0.37 -4.55
N PRO A 162 -10.49 -1.53 -5.20
CA PRO A 162 -10.36 -1.64 -6.66
C PRO A 162 -11.37 -0.76 -7.38
N GLY A 163 -10.95 -0.16 -8.50
CA GLY A 163 -11.84 0.66 -9.33
C GLY A 163 -12.10 2.09 -8.82
N ARG A 164 -11.64 2.44 -7.62
CA ARG A 164 -11.98 3.71 -6.96
C ARG A 164 -10.97 4.83 -7.27
N ASP A 165 -11.43 5.87 -7.95
CA ASP A 165 -10.66 7.08 -8.22
C ASP A 165 -10.79 8.15 -7.10
N ASP A 166 -11.67 7.92 -6.12
CA ASP A 166 -12.07 8.86 -5.07
C ASP A 166 -11.45 8.56 -3.68
N VAL A 167 -10.37 7.75 -3.65
CA VAL A 167 -9.64 7.44 -2.42
C VAL A 167 -8.52 8.44 -2.20
N THR A 168 -8.48 9.03 -1.00
CA THR A 168 -7.47 9.98 -0.60
C THR A 168 -6.86 9.66 0.76
N LEU A 169 -5.67 10.19 0.99
CA LEU A 169 -5.04 10.30 2.30
C LEU A 169 -5.05 11.77 2.69
N ALA A 170 -5.84 12.16 3.67
CA ALA A 170 -6.02 13.54 4.11
C ALA A 170 -5.61 13.71 5.57
N HIS A 171 -5.31 14.93 5.99
CA HIS A 171 -5.08 15.22 7.41
C HIS A 171 -6.36 15.00 8.22
N ALA A 172 -6.22 14.36 9.39
CA ALA A 172 -7.31 14.27 10.35
C ALA A 172 -7.50 15.63 11.06
N PRO A 173 -8.72 16.00 11.44
CA PRO A 173 -8.95 17.12 12.33
C PRO A 173 -8.54 16.78 13.77
N GLY A 174 -7.82 17.68 14.47
CA GLY A 174 -7.59 17.65 15.93
C GLY A 174 -6.20 17.20 16.43
N ASP A 175 -5.96 17.36 17.74
CA ASP A 175 -4.62 17.34 18.34
C ASP A 175 -4.13 15.99 18.91
N ASP A 176 -5.02 15.01 19.17
CA ASP A 176 -4.65 13.75 19.84
C ASP A 176 -4.95 12.46 19.03
N GLY A 177 -5.24 12.62 17.73
CA GLY A 177 -5.64 11.54 16.83
C GLY A 177 -4.55 11.06 15.84
N PRO A 178 -4.83 10.01 15.06
CA PRO A 178 -4.01 9.64 13.90
C PRO A 178 -3.92 10.83 12.96
N VAL A 179 -2.70 11.15 12.51
CA VAL A 179 -2.42 12.42 11.80
C VAL A 179 -3.10 12.50 10.44
N PHE A 180 -3.34 11.33 9.84
CA PHE A 180 -3.98 11.19 8.55
C PHE A 180 -5.16 10.23 8.63
N GLU A 181 -6.08 10.38 7.68
CA GLU A 181 -7.20 9.48 7.45
C GLU A 181 -7.20 9.05 5.99
N LYS A 182 -7.46 7.76 5.77
CA LYS A 182 -7.88 7.29 4.47
C LYS A 182 -9.34 7.69 4.32
N CYS A 183 -9.64 8.47 3.29
CA CYS A 183 -10.99 8.89 2.96
C CYS A 183 -11.45 8.23 1.66
N ARG A 184 -12.75 7.99 1.57
CA ARG A 184 -13.44 7.50 0.36
C ARG A 184 -14.64 8.40 0.11
N ALA A 185 -14.74 8.97 -1.09
CA ALA A 185 -15.75 9.97 -1.42
C ALA A 185 -15.79 11.12 -0.38
N GLY A 186 -14.61 11.57 0.07
CA GLY A 186 -14.46 12.62 1.08
C GLY A 186 -14.82 12.23 2.52
N ARG A 187 -15.23 10.98 2.78
CA ARG A 187 -15.56 10.51 4.13
C ARG A 187 -14.43 9.66 4.71
N PRO A 188 -14.03 9.86 5.97
CA PRO A 188 -13.01 9.02 6.60
C PRO A 188 -13.51 7.58 6.73
N VAL A 189 -12.68 6.62 6.31
CA VAL A 189 -12.97 5.18 6.38
C VAL A 189 -11.96 4.43 7.23
N ARG A 190 -10.75 4.97 7.40
CA ARG A 190 -9.73 4.34 8.24
C ARG A 190 -8.72 5.36 8.76
N PRO A 191 -8.44 5.37 10.07
CA PRO A 191 -7.35 6.16 10.63
C PRO A 191 -5.98 5.66 10.15
N VAL A 192 -5.05 6.59 9.87
CA VAL A 192 -3.67 6.32 9.47
C VAL A 192 -2.72 7.05 10.42
N ARG A 193 -1.95 6.29 11.20
CA ARG A 193 -1.07 6.84 12.25
C ARG A 193 0.08 7.67 11.66
N GLY A 194 0.49 7.32 10.44
CA GLY A 194 1.53 7.99 9.68
C GLY A 194 1.85 7.20 8.41
N PHE A 195 2.66 7.77 7.54
CA PHE A 195 3.13 7.10 6.35
C PHE A 195 4.54 7.52 5.97
N PHE A 196 5.15 6.76 5.07
CA PHE A 196 6.43 7.10 4.49
C PHE A 196 6.49 6.77 3.01
N VAL A 197 7.37 7.45 2.27
CA VAL A 197 7.68 7.09 0.89
C VAL A 197 8.53 5.83 0.88
N MET A 198 8.04 4.78 0.21
CA MET A 198 8.78 3.53 0.03
C MET A 198 10.05 3.81 -0.78
N ARG A 199 11.08 3.02 -0.56
CA ARG A 199 12.26 3.04 -1.44
C ARG A 199 11.86 2.50 -2.82
N ASP A 200 12.42 3.10 -3.86
CA ASP A 200 12.33 2.55 -5.21
C ASP A 200 13.05 1.18 -5.19
N ALA A 201 12.39 0.15 -5.72
CA ALA A 201 12.85 -1.24 -5.73
C ALA A 201 13.19 -1.67 -7.16
#